data_AF-A0ABD5T382-F1
#
_entry.id   AF-A0ABD5T382-F1
#
_cell.length_a   1.000
_cell.length_b   1.000
_cell.length_c   1.000
_cell.angle_alpha   90.00
_cell.angle_beta   90.00
_cell.angle_gamma   90.00
#
_symmetry.space_group_name_H-M   'P 1'
#
loop_
_entity.id
_entity.type
_entity.pdbx_description
1 polymer ?
#
loop_
_entity_poly.entity_id
_entity_poly.type
_entity_poly.pdbx_seq_one_letter_code
_entity_poly.pdbx_strand_id
1 'polypeptide(L)' 'MADWTETYRPRTLSEVRGNDKARDAFEEWARSWDDHREAVVLHGSPGVGKTSAAHAL' A
#
# COMPACT_ATOMS: atom_id res chain seq x y z
N MET A 1 25.81 -1.26 -2.09
CA MET A 1 24.76 -1.52 -3.10
C MET A 1 23.47 -1.73 -2.33
N ALA A 2 22.40 -1.01 -2.67
CA ALA A 2 21.10 -1.23 -2.04
C ALA A 2 20.55 -2.60 -2.46
N ASP A 3 19.79 -3.25 -1.58
CA ASP A 3 19.08 -4.48 -1.90
C ASP A 3 18.10 -4.24 -3.08
N TRP A 4 17.88 -5.25 -3.91
CA TRP A 4 16.99 -5.14 -5.07
C TRP A 4 15.56 -4.80 -4.65
N THR A 5 15.11 -5.35 -3.51
CA THR A 5 13.76 -5.09 -2.99
C THR A 5 13.56 -3.63 -2.63
N GLU A 6 14.60 -2.95 -2.16
CA GLU A 6 14.56 -1.52 -1.88
C GLU A 6 14.71 -0.68 -3.15
N THR A 7 15.56 -1.13 -4.07
CA THR A 7 15.80 -0.46 -5.35
C THR A 7 14.52 -0.38 -6.19
N TYR A 8 13.72 -1.46 -6.19
CA TYR A 8 12.49 -1.60 -6.95
C TYR A 8 11.23 -1.55 -6.08
N ARG A 9 11.32 -1.02 -4.86
CA ARG A 9 10.15 -0.84 -4.01
C ARG A 9 9.14 0.09 -4.72
N PRO A 10 7.85 -0.29 -4.80
CA PRO A 10 6.80 0.59 -5.30
C PRO A 10 6.82 1.95 -4.59
N ARG A 11 6.68 3.02 -5.35
CA ARG A 11 6.62 4.41 -4.86
C ARG A 11 5.23 4.98 -4.95
N THR A 12 4.39 4.42 -5.82
CA THR A 12 2.96 4.71 -5.91
C THR A 12 2.14 3.45 -5.73
N LEU A 13 0.90 3.58 -5.25
CA LEU A 13 -0.02 2.44 -5.19
C LEU A 13 -0.19 1.75 -6.55
N SER A 14 -0.19 2.50 -7.66
CA SER A 14 -0.30 1.94 -9.02
C SER A 14 0.87 1.02 -9.42
N GLU A 15 2.03 1.12 -8.77
CA GLU A 15 3.17 0.22 -8.97
C GLU A 15 3.03 -1.08 -8.15
N VAL A 16 2.14 -1.12 -7.15
CA VAL A 16 1.87 -2.32 -6.35
C VAL A 16 1.17 -3.36 -7.22
N ARG A 17 1.78 -4.54 -7.36
CA ARG A 17 1.27 -5.65 -8.16
C ARG A 17 0.50 -6.66 -7.30
N GLY A 18 -0.70 -7.00 -7.74
CA GLY A 18 -1.61 -7.89 -7.03
C GLY A 18 -2.37 -7.18 -5.91
N ASN A 19 -3.28 -7.91 -5.26
CA ASN A 19 -4.20 -7.37 -4.24
C ASN A 19 -5.05 -6.18 -4.72
N ASP A 20 -5.38 -6.10 -6.02
CA ASP A 20 -5.97 -4.89 -6.63
C ASP A 20 -7.19 -4.37 -5.85
N LYS A 21 -8.12 -5.24 -5.45
CA LYS A 21 -9.29 -4.83 -4.64
C LYS A 21 -8.91 -4.17 -3.31
N ALA A 22 -7.91 -4.71 -2.61
CA ALA A 22 -7.47 -4.17 -1.33
C ALA A 22 -6.66 -2.89 -1.51
N ARG A 23 -5.85 -2.80 -2.58
CA ARG A 23 -5.14 -1.59 -2.96
C ARG A 23 -6.13 -0.46 -3.28
N ASP A 24 -7.13 -0.74 -4.11
CA ASP A 24 -8.09 0.26 -4.56
C ASP A 24 -8.95 0.75 -3.38
N ALA A 25 -9.35 -0.13 -2.46
CA ALA A 25 -10.04 0.25 -1.22
C ALA A 25 -9.16 1.09 -0.28
N PHE A 26 -7.86 0.79 -0.20
CA PHE A 26 -6.90 1.57 0.59
C PHE A 26 -6.68 2.96 0.00
N GLU A 27 -6.64 3.07 -1.33
CA GLU A 27 -6.58 4.35 -2.03
C GLU A 27 -7.84 5.19 -1.80
N GLU A 28 -9.03 4.57 -1.86
CA GLU A 28 -10.30 5.23 -1.59
C GLU A 28 -10.40 5.75 -0.14
N TRP A 29 -9.99 4.91 0.82
CA TRP A 29 -9.86 5.31 2.23
C TRP A 29 -8.96 6.53 2.39
N ALA A 30 -7.79 6.54 1.75
CA ALA A 30 -6.86 7.65 1.85
C ALA A 30 -7.41 8.95 1.25
N ARG A 31 -8.13 8.85 0.13
CA ARG A 31 -8.76 9.99 -0.55
C ARG A 31 -9.93 10.58 0.24
N SER A 32 -10.60 9.79 1.08
CA SER A 32 -11.73 10.22 1.92
C SER A 32 -11.35 10.52 3.37
N TRP A 33 -10.04 10.54 3.68
CA TRP A 33 -9.51 10.68 5.04
C TRP A 33 -10.08 11.86 5.83
N ASP A 34 -10.29 13.00 5.17
CA ASP A 34 -10.79 14.21 5.84
C ASP A 34 -12.19 14.07 6.41
N ASP A 35 -13.01 13.17 5.86
CA ASP A 35 -14.41 12.95 6.24
C ASP A 35 -14.55 12.04 7.47
N HIS A 36 -13.69 11.01 7.59
CA HIS A 36 -13.84 9.97 8.62
C HIS A 36 -12.72 9.98 9.67
N ARG A 37 -11.45 10.22 9.28
CA ARG A 37 -10.26 10.25 10.16
C ARG A 37 -10.07 8.99 11.02
N GLU A 38 -10.42 7.84 10.45
CA GLU A 38 -10.40 6.52 11.10
C GLU A 38 -9.25 5.65 10.58
N ALA A 39 -8.45 5.11 11.50
CA ALA A 39 -7.31 4.26 11.14
C ALA A 39 -7.74 2.98 10.42
N VAL A 40 -6.89 2.53 9.49
CA VAL A 40 -7.05 1.25 8.77
C VAL A 40 -5.91 0.30 9.13
N VAL A 41 -6.19 -1.01 9.08
CA VAL A 41 -5.21 -2.06 9.34
C VAL A 41 -4.99 -2.89 8.07
N LEU A 42 -3.75 -2.93 7.59
CA LEU A 42 -3.34 -3.82 6.50
C LEU A 42 -2.90 -5.17 7.06
N HIS A 43 -3.63 -6.24 6.75
CA HIS A 43 -3.34 -7.60 7.23
C HIS A 43 -3.21 -8.61 6.08
N GLY A 44 -2.47 -9.70 6.32
CA GLY A 44 -2.22 -10.75 5.33
C GLY A 44 -0.85 -11.40 5.47
N SER A 45 -0.59 -12.43 4.66
CA SER A 45 0.65 -13.24 4.69
C SER A 45 1.93 -12.39 4.59
N PRO A 46 3.09 -12.87 5.10
CA PRO A 46 4.36 -12.17 4.96
C PRO A 46 4.73 -11.99 3.46
N GLY A 47 5.38 -10.88 3.12
CA GLY A 47 5.90 -10.63 1.76
C GLY A 47 4.88 -10.21 0.69
N VAL A 48 3.59 -10.01 1.02
CA VAL A 48 2.54 -9.66 0.03
C VAL A 48 2.40 -8.17 -0.30
N GLY A 49 3.34 -7.32 0.16
CA GLY A 49 3.35 -5.89 -0.18
C GLY A 49 2.61 -4.95 0.78
N LYS A 50 2.19 -5.39 1.97
CA LYS A 50 1.49 -4.54 2.96
C LYS A 50 2.26 -3.28 3.34
N THR A 51 3.53 -3.44 3.75
CA THR A 51 4.40 -2.32 4.13
C THR A 51 4.74 -1.44 2.94
N SER A 52 4.99 -2.04 1.77
CA SER A 52 5.25 -1.28 0.55
C SER A 52 4.04 -0.44 0.13
N ALA A 53 2.82 -0.97 0.23
CA ALA A 53 1.60 -0.24 -0.06
C ALA A 53 1.41 0.96 0.90
N ALA A 54 1.66 0.77 2.20
CA ALA A 54 1.58 1.87 3.17
C ALA A 54 2.59 3.00 2.90
N HIS A 55 3.77 2.68 2.36
CA HIS A 55 4.77 3.69 1.98
C HIS A 55 4.50 4.35 0.62
N ALA A 56 3.68 3.73 -0.22
CA ALA A 56 3.40 4.15 -1.59
C ALA A 56 2.06 4.90 -1.74
N LEU A 57 1.31 5.02 -0.63
CA LEU A 57 0.13 5.86 -0.49
C LEU A 57 0.56 7.30 -0.21
#